data_AF-A0A328TQU8-F1
#
_entry.id   AF-A0A328TQU8-F1
#
_cell.length_a   1.000
_cell.length_b   1.000
_cell.length_c   1.000
_cell.angle_alpha   90.00
_cell.angle_beta   90.00
_cell.angle_gamma   90.00
#
_symmetry.space_group_name_H-M   'P 1'
#
loop_
_entity.id
_entity.type
_entity.pdbx_description
1 polymer ?
#
loop_
_entity_poly.entity_id
_entity_poly.type
_entity_poly.pdbx_seq_one_letter_code
_entity_poly.pdbx_strand_id
1 'polypeptide(L)' 'MQQCRKKPEKPGFAVLIKGFLGTDPYKCILCGERLRFAGAQAGTQTMELPLERLRGMEKKRWLRMPEPDQCA' A
#
# COMPACT_ATOMS: atom_id res chain seq x y z
N MET A 1 -33.59 -3.09 -24.78
CA MET A 1 -33.16 -1.68 -24.81
C MET A 1 -31.88 -1.54 -23.99
N GLN A 2 -30.70 -1.57 -24.64
CA GLN A 2 -29.45 -1.24 -23.93
C GLN A 2 -29.48 0.27 -23.66
N GLN A 3 -29.49 0.68 -22.40
CA GLN A 3 -29.30 2.09 -22.06
C GLN A 3 -27.91 2.52 -22.53
N CYS A 4 -27.83 3.49 -23.45
CA CYS A 4 -26.59 4.17 -23.78
C CYS A 4 -26.10 4.91 -22.54
N ARG A 5 -25.25 4.23 -21.74
CA ARG A 5 -24.60 4.84 -20.59
C ARG A 5 -23.69 5.95 -21.10
N LYS A 6 -24.02 7.20 -20.78
CA LYS A 6 -23.12 8.34 -21.00
C LYS A 6 -21.82 8.07 -20.27
N LYS A 7 -20.69 8.18 -20.97
CA LYS A 7 -19.37 8.01 -20.36
C LYS A 7 -19.20 9.13 -19.32
N PRO A 8 -18.81 8.82 -18.07
CA PRO A 8 -18.57 9.85 -17.08
C PRO A 8 -17.44 10.77 -17.55
N GLU A 9 -17.58 12.07 -17.28
CA GLU A 9 -16.63 13.11 -17.69
C GLU A 9 -15.25 12.90 -17.05
N LYS A 10 -15.24 12.42 -15.80
CA LYS A 10 -14.02 11.99 -15.10
C LYS A 10 -13.96 10.46 -15.08
N PRO A 11 -12.82 9.86 -15.51
CA PRO A 11 -12.64 8.42 -15.42
C PRO A 11 -12.67 7.98 -13.94
N GLY A 12 -13.42 6.92 -13.66
CA GLY A 12 -13.41 6.32 -12.34
C GLY A 12 -12.04 5.70 -12.00
N PHE A 13 -11.78 5.51 -10.71
CA PHE A 13 -10.51 4.95 -10.22
C PHE A 13 -10.10 3.65 -10.92
N ALA A 14 -11.04 2.74 -11.16
CA ALA A 14 -10.83 1.50 -11.90
C ALA A 14 -10.22 1.71 -13.30
N VAL A 15 -10.69 2.74 -14.00
CA VAL A 15 -10.23 3.08 -15.36
C VAL A 15 -8.82 3.66 -15.31
N LEU A 16 -8.55 4.51 -14.32
CA LEU A 16 -7.22 5.10 -14.09
C LEU A 16 -6.18 4.00 -13.80
N ILE A 17 -6.46 3.14 -12.82
CA ILE A 17 -5.56 2.06 -12.44
C ILE A 17 -5.40 1.04 -13.58
N LYS A 18 -6.47 0.74 -14.32
CA LYS A 18 -6.37 -0.13 -15.50
C LYS A 18 -5.45 0.44 -16.57
N GLY A 19 -5.49 1.75 -16.80
CA GLY A 19 -4.56 2.43 -17.71
C GLY A 19 -3.10 2.34 -17.25
N PHE A 20 -2.87 2.46 -15.93
CA PHE A 20 -1.53 2.37 -15.35
C PHE A 20 -0.95 0.95 -15.35
N LEU A 21 -1.76 -0.05 -14.95
CA LEU A 21 -1.32 -1.44 -14.79
C LEU A 21 -1.45 -2.28 -16.07
N GLY A 22 -2.17 -1.81 -17.09
CA GLY A 22 -2.51 -2.58 -18.29
C GLY A 22 -3.45 -3.78 -18.03
N THR A 23 -3.92 -3.94 -16.79
CA THR A 23 -4.74 -5.08 -16.34
C THR A 23 -5.97 -4.56 -15.58
N ASP A 24 -7.05 -5.34 -15.56
CA ASP A 24 -8.24 -4.97 -14.77
C ASP A 24 -7.92 -5.13 -13.28
N PRO A 25 -7.90 -4.04 -12.48
CA PRO A 25 -7.51 -4.09 -11.07
C PRO A 25 -8.47 -4.91 -10.20
N TYR A 26 -9.66 -5.21 -10.70
CA TYR A 26 -10.63 -6.03 -10.00
C TYR A 26 -10.68 -7.46 -10.53
N LYS A 27 -9.83 -7.87 -11.47
CA LYS A 27 -9.76 -9.28 -11.89
C LYS A 27 -8.91 -10.06 -10.90
N CYS A 28 -9.50 -11.09 -10.28
CA CYS A 28 -8.76 -11.99 -9.41
C CYS A 28 -7.76 -12.80 -10.24
N ILE A 29 -6.48 -12.76 -9.86
CA ILE A 29 -5.42 -13.51 -10.55
C ILE A 29 -5.54 -15.03 -10.37
N LEU A 30 -6.21 -15.48 -9.30
CA LEU A 30 -6.34 -16.91 -8.98
C LEU A 30 -7.55 -17.54 -9.66
N CYS A 31 -8.74 -16.94 -9.51
CA CYS A 31 -9.98 -17.52 -10.04
C CYS A 31 -10.52 -16.81 -11.29
N GLY A 32 -9.96 -15.66 -11.68
CA GLY A 32 -10.44 -14.89 -12.84
C GLY A 32 -11.75 -14.13 -12.61
N GLU A 33 -12.42 -14.33 -11.47
CA GLU A 33 -13.65 -13.60 -11.13
C GLU A 33 -13.40 -12.12 -10.86
N ARG A 34 -14.46 -11.31 -10.97
CA ARG A 34 -14.40 -9.87 -10.79
C ARG A 34 -14.72 -9.47 -9.35
N LEU A 35 -13.71 -8.98 -8.65
CA LEU A 35 -13.79 -8.40 -7.32
C LEU A 35 -14.70 -7.15 -7.32
N ARG A 36 -15.33 -6.90 -6.18
CA ARG A 36 -16.11 -5.69 -5.94
C ARG A 36 -15.31 -4.74 -5.06
N PHE A 37 -15.37 -3.46 -5.38
CA PHE A 37 -14.77 -2.44 -4.53
C PHE A 37 -15.57 -2.36 -3.22
N ALA A 38 -14.91 -2.65 -2.09
CA ALA A 38 -15.52 -2.59 -0.75
C ALA A 38 -15.20 -1.27 -0.02
N GLY A 39 -14.13 -0.58 -0.42
CA GLY A 39 -13.65 0.63 0.23
C GLY A 39 -12.16 0.86 -0.04
N ALA A 40 -11.65 2.00 0.43
CA ALA A 40 -10.22 2.31 0.41
C ALA A 40 -9.77 2.64 1.83
N GLN A 41 -8.60 2.13 2.22
CA GLN A 41 -7.92 2.51 3.44
C GLN A 41 -6.66 3.29 3.04
N ALA A 42 -6.39 4.40 3.74
CA ALA A 42 -5.14 5.11 3.56
C ALA A 42 -3.97 4.18 3.90
N GLY A 43 -3.03 4.02 2.97
CA GLY A 43 -1.76 3.37 3.28
C GLY A 43 -0.95 4.23 4.25
N THR A 44 -0.10 3.59 5.04
CA THR A 44 0.94 4.26 5.83
C THR A 44 1.82 5.08 4.89
N GLN A 45 2.21 6.29 5.28
CA GLN A 45 3.02 7.13 4.39
C GLN A 45 4.33 6.39 4.10
N THR A 46 4.78 6.34 2.84
CA THR A 46 5.92 5.49 2.42
C THR A 46 7.19 5.70 3.27
N MET A 47 7.34 6.88 3.88
CA MET A 47 8.48 7.23 4.74
C MET A 47 8.34 6.74 6.19
N GLU A 48 7.13 6.47 6.67
CA GLU A 48 6.85 6.04 8.04
C GLU A 48 7.39 4.64 8.32
N LEU A 49 7.21 3.69 7.39
CA LEU A 49 7.68 2.32 7.56
C LEU A 49 9.23 2.22 7.64
N PRO A 50 10.02 2.89 6.76
CA PRO A 50 11.47 2.99 6.91
C PRO A 50 11.91 3.68 8.20
N LEU A 51 11.24 4.78 8.59
CA LEU A 51 11.56 5.52 9.82
C LEU A 51 11.32 4.64 11.07
N GLU A 52 10.23 3.91 11.11
CA GLU A 52 9.89 3.01 12.20
C GLU A 52 10.89 1.85 12.31
N ARG A 53 11.32 1.30 11.17
CA ARG A 53 12.40 0.30 11.12
C ARG A 53 13.73 0.85 11.64
N LEU A 54 14.11 2.06 11.23
CA LEU A 54 15.33 2.74 11.71
C LEU A 54 15.30 2.96 13.22
N ARG A 55 14.18 3.49 13.75
CA ARG A 55 13.97 3.67 15.19
C ARG A 55 14.09 2.34 15.95
N GLY A 56 13.54 1.26 15.40
CA GLY A 56 13.67 -0.08 15.97
C GLY A 56 15.12 -0.58 16.00
N MET A 57 15.92 -0.28 14.97
CA MET A 57 17.35 -0.61 14.93
C MET A 57 18.16 0.22 15.93
N GLU A 58 17.86 1.51 16.04
CA GLU A 58 18.51 2.41 16.98
C GLU A 58 18.26 1.98 18.44
N LYS A 59 17.00 1.70 18.79
CA LYS A 59 16.63 1.16 20.11
C LYS A 59 17.40 -0.11 20.45
N LYS A 60 17.53 -1.04 19.50
CA LYS A 60 18.31 -2.28 19.70
C LYS A 60 19.80 -2.00 19.89
N ARG A 61 20.36 -0.99 19.23
CA ARG A 61 21.75 -0.56 19.43
C ARG A 61 21.94 0.01 20.83
N TRP A 62 21.06 0.91 21.26
CA TRP A 62 21.08 1.50 22.60
C TRP A 62 21.02 0.44 23.71
N LEU A 63 20.13 -0.55 23.57
CA LEU A 63 19.99 -1.64 24.53
C LEU A 63 21.17 -2.64 24.55
N ARG A 64 22.07 -2.58 23.56
CA ARG A 64 23.25 -3.46 23.47
C ARG A 64 24.54 -2.77 23.92
N MET A 65 24.48 -1.51 24.36
CA MET A 65 25.66 -0.82 24.88
C MET A 65 26.14 -1.50 26.17
N PRO A 66 27.44 -1.79 26.31
CA PRO A 66 27.98 -2.26 27.58
C PRO A 66 27.83 -1.16 28.63
N GLU A 67 27.55 -1.58 29.86
CA GLU A 67 27.48 -0.71 31.03
C GLU A 67 28.84 0.00 31.20
N PRO A 68 28.87 1.31 31.51
CA PRO A 68 30.11 2.09 31.56
C PRO A 68 31.16 1.59 32.57
N ASP A 69 30.79 0.67 33.47
CA ASP A 69 31.65 0.17 34.55
C ASP A 69 32.57 -1.01 34.16
N GLN A 70 32.68 -1.38 32.88
CA GLN A 70 33.57 -2.47 32.42
C GLN A 70 34.88 -2.00 31.76
N CYS A 71 35.22 -0.72 31.85
CA CYS A 71 36.56 -0.25 31.52
C CYS A 71 37.44 -0.26 32.79
N ALA A 72 38.08 -1.40 33.07
CA ALA A 72 39.19 -1.53 34.02
C ALA A 72 40.43 -2.04 33.30
#